data_AF-A0A939BHP2-F1
#
_entry.id   AF-A0A939BHP2-F1
#
_cell.length_a   1.000
_cell.length_b   1.000
_cell.length_c   1.000
_cell.angle_alpha   90.00
_cell.angle_beta   90.00
_cell.angle_gamma   90.00
#
_symmetry.space_group_name_H-M   'P 1'
#
loop_
_entity.id
_entity.type
_entity.pdbx_description
1 polymer ?
#
loop_
_entity_poly.entity_id
_entity_poly.type
_entity_poly.pdbx_seq_one_letter_code
_entity_poly.pdbx_strand_id
1 'polypeptide(L)'
;MQVPHTYAEWASVLDMLKEKQDDEAVLAAMQQGTLEWQSGVAERFSNRLIDAVNARLNAASDKFRKDMSRTGGQEGAIVRALRDLRKEMAFLAKAIDVPALPDEDRKQYRQLVLTQADSMQKSLEDSAKADRSGKMSSIVRNHKVNVFQEG
;
A
#
# COMPACT_ATOMS: atom_id res chain seq x y z
N MET A 1 16.10 9.31 -10.19
CA MET A 1 14.87 10.05 -9.88
C MET A 1 15.24 11.42 -9.35
N GLN A 2 14.58 12.50 -9.78
CA GLN A 2 14.80 13.83 -9.21
C GLN A 2 14.04 13.95 -7.88
N VAL A 3 14.66 14.58 -6.87
CA VAL A 3 14.00 14.91 -5.60
C VAL A 3 13.02 16.08 -5.83
N PRO A 4 11.72 15.93 -5.49
CA PRO A 4 10.73 16.96 -5.77
C PRO A 4 10.74 18.09 -4.73
N HIS A 5 10.73 19.33 -5.19
CA HIS A 5 10.69 20.54 -4.37
C HIS A 5 9.51 21.46 -4.73
N THR A 6 8.94 21.29 -5.92
CA THR A 6 7.75 22.00 -6.41
C THR A 6 6.57 21.06 -6.60
N TYR A 7 5.35 21.61 -6.61
CA TYR A 7 4.15 20.81 -6.89
C TYR A 7 4.22 20.07 -8.24
N ALA A 8 4.79 20.68 -9.28
CA ALA A 8 4.91 20.06 -10.60
C ALA A 8 5.81 18.82 -10.56
N GLU A 9 6.94 18.88 -9.85
CA GLU A 9 7.83 17.74 -9.66
C GLU A 9 7.17 16.65 -8.82
N TRP A 10 6.48 17.04 -7.75
CA TRP A 10 5.68 16.10 -6.96
C TRP A 10 4.59 15.42 -7.79
N ALA A 11 3.91 16.16 -8.66
CA ALA A 11 2.91 15.60 -9.56
C ALA A 11 3.52 14.49 -10.44
N SER A 12 4.69 14.72 -11.02
CA SER A 12 5.40 13.70 -11.81
C SER A 12 5.81 12.48 -10.98
N VAL A 13 6.33 12.69 -9.77
CA VAL A 13 6.73 11.59 -8.86
C VAL A 13 5.51 10.76 -8.43
N LEU A 14 4.37 11.40 -8.15
CA LEU A 14 3.13 10.72 -7.78
C LEU A 14 2.49 9.97 -8.95
N ASP A 15 2.65 10.44 -10.19
CA ASP A 15 2.24 9.69 -11.37
C ASP A 15 3.10 8.43 -11.55
N MET A 16 4.42 8.56 -11.39
CA MET A 16 5.35 7.41 -11.40
C MET A 16 5.03 6.40 -10.29
N LEU A 17 4.71 6.89 -9.08
CA LEU A 17 4.23 6.06 -7.97
C LEU A 17 2.99 5.27 -8.39
N LYS A 18 1.97 5.96 -8.92
CA LYS A 18 0.69 5.37 -9.35
C LYS A 18 0.88 4.31 -10.43
N GLU A 19 1.82 4.52 -11.34
CA GLU A 19 2.13 3.63 -12.46
C GLU A 19 3.12 2.51 -12.11
N LYS A 20 3.59 2.44 -10.86
CA LYS A 20 4.62 1.49 -10.39
C LYS A 20 5.93 1.57 -11.18
N GLN A 21 6.35 2.77 -11.54
CA GLN A 21 7.64 2.99 -12.19
C GLN A 21 8.73 3.10 -11.12
N ASP A 22 9.68 2.15 -11.09
CA ASP A 22 10.85 2.17 -10.20
C ASP A 22 10.53 2.56 -8.74
N ASP A 23 9.76 1.70 -8.07
CA ASP A 23 9.25 1.92 -6.70
C ASP A 23 10.34 2.33 -5.71
N GLU A 24 11.55 1.79 -5.84
CA GLU A 24 12.68 2.12 -4.98
C GLU A 24 13.12 3.57 -5.17
N ALA A 25 13.36 3.97 -6.42
CA ALA A 25 13.77 5.32 -6.73
C ALA A 25 12.66 6.36 -6.45
N VAL A 26 11.39 5.99 -6.66
CA VAL A 26 10.22 6.84 -6.36
C VAL A 26 10.15 7.08 -4.85
N LEU A 27 10.17 6.00 -4.06
CA LEU A 27 10.08 6.12 -2.61
C LEU A 27 11.26 6.92 -2.06
N ALA A 28 12.48 6.68 -2.55
CA ALA A 28 13.67 7.44 -2.14
C ALA A 28 13.52 8.95 -2.43
N ALA A 29 12.97 9.31 -3.59
CA ALA A 29 12.72 10.71 -3.93
C ALA A 29 11.61 11.32 -3.07
N MET A 30 10.51 10.61 -2.84
CA MET A 30 9.42 11.06 -1.97
C MET A 30 9.92 11.33 -0.54
N GLN A 31 10.78 10.46 0.00
CA GLN A 31 11.30 10.60 1.36
C GLN A 31 12.26 11.79 1.54
N GLN A 32 12.86 12.30 0.45
CA GLN A 32 13.76 13.45 0.47
C GLN A 32 13.10 14.75 -0.01
N GLY A 33 11.91 14.64 -0.60
CA GLY A 33 11.21 15.77 -1.17
C GLY A 33 10.76 16.77 -0.12
N THR A 34 10.67 18.03 -0.54
CA THR A 34 10.14 19.12 0.29
C THR A 34 8.94 19.73 -0.40
N LEU A 35 8.01 20.28 0.37
CA LEU A 35 6.88 21.02 -0.20
C LEU A 35 6.57 22.22 0.69
N GLU A 36 6.45 23.39 0.08
CA GLU A 36 5.91 24.55 0.78
C GLU A 36 4.41 24.36 0.99
N TRP A 37 4.00 24.25 2.25
CA TRP A 37 2.61 23.98 2.62
C TRP A 37 1.77 25.27 2.60
N GLN A 38 1.38 25.69 1.40
CA GLN A 38 0.52 26.85 1.17
C GLN A 38 -0.89 26.43 0.75
N SER A 39 -1.87 27.29 1.04
CA SER A 39 -3.28 27.07 0.66
C SER A 39 -3.41 26.77 -0.84
N GLY A 40 -4.13 25.71 -1.20
CA GLY A 40 -4.30 25.22 -2.57
C GLY A 40 -3.22 24.25 -3.05
N VAL A 41 -1.94 24.42 -2.67
CA VAL A 41 -0.89 23.43 -2.99
C VAL A 41 -1.03 22.21 -2.09
N ALA A 42 -1.22 22.43 -0.79
CA ALA A 42 -1.47 21.39 0.21
C ALA A 42 -2.61 20.44 -0.21
N GLU A 43 -3.79 21.00 -0.52
CA GLU A 43 -4.97 20.22 -0.89
C GLU A 43 -4.76 19.42 -2.18
N ARG A 44 -4.18 20.03 -3.21
CA ARG A 44 -3.88 19.34 -4.48
C ARG A 44 -2.86 18.21 -4.28
N PHE A 45 -1.85 18.46 -3.46
CA PHE A 45 -0.84 17.45 -3.13
C PHE A 45 -1.48 16.27 -2.40
N SER A 46 -2.22 16.53 -1.32
CA SER A 46 -2.90 15.49 -0.54
C SER A 46 -3.84 14.66 -1.39
N ASN A 47 -4.69 15.30 -2.20
CA ASN A 47 -5.61 14.59 -3.09
C ASN A 47 -4.86 13.70 -4.07
N ARG A 48 -3.79 14.20 -4.70
CA ARG A 48 -3.03 13.42 -5.68
C ARG A 48 -2.28 12.25 -5.04
N LEU A 49 -1.72 12.44 -3.85
CA LEU A 49 -1.05 11.39 -3.09
C LEU A 49 -2.04 10.28 -2.71
N ILE A 50 -3.18 10.67 -2.14
CA ILE A 50 -4.25 9.73 -1.76
C ILE A 50 -4.75 8.98 -2.99
N ASP A 51 -4.97 9.65 -4.12
CA ASP A 51 -5.40 9.03 -5.37
C ASP A 51 -4.38 8.01 -5.90
N ALA A 52 -3.09 8.32 -5.85
CA ALA A 52 -2.03 7.41 -6.26
C ALA A 52 -1.97 6.17 -5.37
N VAL A 53 -2.05 6.35 -4.04
CA VAL A 53 -2.06 5.24 -3.07
C VAL A 53 -3.32 4.39 -3.21
N ASN A 54 -4.50 5.00 -3.36
CA ASN A 54 -5.75 4.29 -3.58
C ASN A 54 -5.75 3.49 -4.88
N ALA A 55 -5.22 4.06 -5.97
CA ALA A 55 -5.07 3.33 -7.22
C ALA A 55 -4.23 2.06 -7.05
N ARG A 56 -3.12 2.13 -6.31
CA ARG A 56 -2.28 0.97 -6.01
C ARG A 56 -2.95 -0.03 -5.06
N LEU A 57 -3.64 0.44 -4.02
CA LEU A 57 -4.42 -0.43 -3.12
C LEU A 57 -5.44 -1.25 -3.90
N ASN A 58 -6.19 -0.61 -4.80
CA ASN A 58 -7.17 -1.26 -5.65
C ASN A 58 -6.52 -2.27 -6.60
N ALA A 59 -5.44 -1.87 -7.29
CA ALA A 59 -4.70 -2.77 -8.18
C ALA A 59 -4.13 -4.00 -7.45
N ALA A 60 -3.60 -3.81 -6.23
CA ALA A 60 -3.07 -4.88 -5.39
C ALA A 60 -4.17 -5.86 -4.97
N SER A 61 -5.33 -5.32 -4.56
CA SER A 61 -6.51 -6.10 -4.18
C SER A 61 -7.03 -6.93 -5.36
N ASP A 62 -7.12 -6.32 -6.54
CA ASP A 62 -7.59 -6.99 -7.74
C ASP A 62 -6.61 -8.05 -8.24
N LYS A 63 -5.31 -7.76 -8.21
CA LYS A 63 -4.26 -8.76 -8.51
C LYS A 63 -4.37 -9.93 -7.55
N PHE A 64 -4.44 -9.67 -6.25
CA PHE A 64 -4.53 -10.71 -5.23
C PHE A 64 -5.78 -11.59 -5.42
N ARG A 65 -6.95 -11.00 -5.68
CA ARG A 65 -8.18 -11.75 -5.98
C ARG A 65 -8.02 -12.67 -7.19
N LYS A 66 -7.38 -12.18 -8.27
CA LYS A 66 -7.09 -12.97 -9.47
C LYS A 66 -6.08 -14.08 -9.21
N ASP A 67 -5.05 -13.82 -8.40
CA ASP A 67 -4.07 -14.84 -8.03
C ASP A 67 -4.73 -15.93 -7.19
N MET A 68 -5.54 -15.56 -6.20
CA MET A 68 -6.30 -16.49 -5.35
C MET A 68 -7.23 -17.40 -6.15
N SER A 69 -7.96 -16.87 -7.13
CA SER A 69 -8.87 -17.67 -7.98
C SER A 69 -8.13 -18.65 -8.90
N ARG A 70 -6.85 -18.37 -9.21
CA ARG A 70 -5.99 -19.21 -10.07
C ARG A 70 -5.14 -20.21 -9.30
N THR A 71 -5.05 -20.11 -7.97
CA THR A 71 -4.20 -21.01 -7.17
C THR A 71 -4.65 -22.46 -7.21
N GLY A 72 -5.94 -22.73 -7.46
CA GLY A 72 -6.50 -24.08 -7.37
C GLY A 72 -6.30 -24.73 -5.99
N GLY A 73 -6.15 -23.93 -4.92
CA GLY A 73 -5.86 -24.42 -3.57
C GLY A 73 -4.39 -24.79 -3.32
N GLN A 74 -3.47 -24.53 -4.26
CA GLN A 74 -2.05 -24.80 -4.05
C GLN A 74 -1.45 -23.88 -2.99
N GLU A 75 -1.05 -24.46 -1.87
CA GLU A 75 -0.54 -23.74 -0.69
C GLU A 75 0.61 -22.78 -1.05
N GLY A 76 1.57 -23.22 -1.86
CA GLY A 76 2.70 -22.39 -2.28
C GLY A 76 2.28 -21.16 -3.09
N ALA A 77 1.24 -21.27 -3.91
CA ALA A 77 0.70 -20.15 -4.68
C ALA A 77 -0.05 -19.15 -3.78
N ILE A 78 -0.79 -19.65 -2.79
CA ILE A 78 -1.51 -18.86 -1.80
C ILE A 78 -0.53 -18.05 -0.93
N VAL A 79 0.51 -18.73 -0.41
CA VAL A 79 1.57 -18.08 0.38
C VAL A 79 2.27 -16.99 -0.42
N ARG A 80 2.53 -17.23 -1.72
CA ARG A 80 3.14 -16.23 -2.61
C ARG A 80 2.21 -15.03 -2.80
N ALA A 81 0.93 -15.25 -3.07
CA ALA A 81 -0.05 -14.18 -3.24
C ALA A 81 -0.18 -13.31 -1.97
N LEU A 82 -0.23 -13.92 -0.79
CA LEU A 82 -0.26 -13.21 0.50
C LEU A 82 1.03 -12.42 0.74
N ARG A 83 2.19 -12.99 0.42
CA ARG A 83 3.49 -12.32 0.54
C ARG A 83 3.57 -11.10 -0.38
N ASP A 84 3.12 -11.22 -1.62
CA ASP A 84 3.11 -10.11 -2.58
C ASP A 84 2.18 -8.99 -2.12
N LEU A 85 0.97 -9.33 -1.64
CA LEU A 85 0.04 -8.35 -1.08
C LEU A 85 0.63 -7.64 0.14
N ARG A 86 1.24 -8.37 1.07
CA ARG A 86 1.90 -7.78 2.25
C ARG A 86 3.01 -6.80 1.84
N LYS A 87 3.87 -7.19 0.90
CA LYS A 87 4.96 -6.32 0.41
C LYS A 87 4.41 -5.01 -0.15
N GLU A 88 3.33 -5.09 -0.92
CA GLU A 88 2.68 -3.92 -1.47
C GLU A 88 2.10 -3.02 -0.39
N MET A 89 1.38 -3.57 0.59
CA MET A 89 0.83 -2.78 1.68
C MET A 89 1.93 -2.11 2.53
N ALA A 90 3.03 -2.81 2.79
CA ALA A 90 4.19 -2.25 3.50
C ALA A 90 4.85 -1.12 2.71
N PHE A 91 4.95 -1.25 1.39
CA PHE A 91 5.44 -0.18 0.52
C PHE A 91 4.51 1.04 0.59
N LEU A 92 3.18 0.84 0.46
CA LEU A 92 2.21 1.93 0.51
C LEU A 92 2.17 2.64 1.87
N ALA A 93 2.36 1.91 2.96
CA ALA A 93 2.49 2.49 4.29
C ALA A 93 3.73 3.40 4.42
N LYS A 94 4.82 3.13 3.69
CA LYS A 94 5.99 4.01 3.61
C LYS A 94 5.76 5.17 2.63
N ALA A 95 5.12 4.92 1.50
CA ALA A 95 4.85 5.92 0.48
C ALA A 95 3.86 7.00 0.92
N ILE A 96 2.93 6.67 1.82
CA ILE A 96 1.98 7.65 2.39
C ILE A 96 2.60 8.43 3.56
N ASP A 97 3.67 7.89 4.17
CA ASP A 97 4.37 8.45 5.32
C ASP A 97 5.51 9.39 4.86
N VAL A 98 5.14 10.46 4.17
CA VAL A 98 6.09 11.37 3.50
C VAL A 98 6.50 12.51 4.44
N PRO A 99 7.81 12.82 4.58
CA PRO A 99 8.29 13.92 5.42
C PRO A 99 7.79 15.31 5.05
N ALA A 100 7.43 15.52 3.78
CA ALA A 100 6.85 16.77 3.28
C ALA A 100 5.43 17.05 3.80
N LEU A 101 4.74 16.05 4.39
CA LEU A 101 3.42 16.23 5.00
C LEU A 101 3.55 16.73 6.45
N PRO A 102 2.62 17.58 6.92
CA PRO A 102 2.43 17.83 8.34
C PRO A 102 2.17 16.54 9.13
N ASP A 103 2.58 16.49 10.39
CA ASP A 103 2.48 15.29 11.22
C ASP A 103 1.04 14.78 11.39
N GLU A 104 0.07 15.68 11.49
CA GLU A 104 -1.35 15.31 11.65
C GLU A 104 -1.92 14.64 10.38
N ASP A 105 -1.65 15.22 9.20
CA ASP A 105 -2.01 14.62 7.91
C ASP A 105 -1.33 13.25 7.73
N ARG A 106 -0.05 13.15 8.09
CA ARG A 106 0.73 11.91 7.96
C ARG A 106 0.13 10.78 8.82
N LYS A 107 -0.21 11.07 10.08
CA LYS A 107 -0.91 10.11 10.96
C LYS A 107 -2.25 9.68 10.36
N GLN A 108 -3.04 10.63 9.89
CA GLN A 108 -4.35 10.35 9.30
C GLN A 108 -4.21 9.46 8.05
N TYR A 109 -3.32 9.78 7.13
CA TYR A 109 -3.19 9.04 5.89
C TYR A 109 -2.58 7.65 6.10
N ARG A 110 -1.61 7.54 7.02
CA ARG A 110 -1.10 6.24 7.47
C ARG A 110 -2.23 5.37 8.03
N GLN A 111 -3.13 5.94 8.84
CA GLN A 111 -4.26 5.23 9.40
C GLN A 111 -5.24 4.71 8.33
N LEU A 112 -5.38 5.39 7.19
CA LEU A 112 -6.20 4.91 6.07
C LEU A 112 -5.64 3.60 5.48
N VAL A 113 -4.33 3.55 5.24
CA VAL A 113 -3.66 2.34 4.73
C VAL A 113 -3.75 1.19 5.73
N LEU A 114 -3.55 1.48 7.02
CA LEU A 114 -3.69 0.49 8.10
C LEU A 114 -5.10 -0.08 8.17
N THR A 115 -6.12 0.78 8.21
CA THR A 115 -7.53 0.38 8.24
C THR A 115 -7.89 -0.49 7.03
N GLN A 116 -7.38 -0.14 5.84
CA GLN A 116 -7.62 -0.93 4.64
C GLN A 116 -6.98 -2.31 4.73
N ALA A 117 -5.76 -2.40 5.23
CA ALA A 117 -5.08 -3.68 5.43
C ALA A 117 -5.75 -4.56 6.50
N ASP A 118 -6.22 -3.98 7.60
CA ASP A 118 -6.98 -4.67 8.63
C ASP A 118 -8.29 -5.25 8.06
N SER A 119 -9.00 -4.46 7.24
CA SER A 119 -10.20 -4.91 6.54
C SER A 119 -9.91 -6.09 5.59
N MET A 120 -8.79 -6.03 4.86
CA MET A 120 -8.35 -7.16 4.02
C MET A 120 -8.01 -8.40 4.85
N GLN A 121 -7.24 -8.24 5.94
CA GLN A 121 -6.88 -9.33 6.83
C GLN A 121 -8.12 -10.01 7.42
N LYS A 122 -9.08 -9.23 7.91
CA LYS A 122 -10.35 -9.75 8.43
C LYS A 122 -11.12 -10.54 7.37
N SER A 123 -11.22 -10.00 6.16
CA SER A 123 -11.88 -10.67 5.04
C SER A 123 -11.21 -12.00 4.66
N LEU A 124 -9.88 -12.07 4.76
CA LEU A 124 -9.11 -13.30 4.54
C LEU A 124 -9.38 -14.33 5.64
N GLU A 125 -9.38 -13.91 6.89
CA GLU A 125 -9.67 -14.78 8.04
C GLU A 125 -11.09 -15.33 7.99
N ASP A 126 -12.06 -14.51 7.59
CA ASP A 126 -13.45 -14.93 7.42
C ASP A 126 -13.61 -15.93 6.27
N SER A 127 -12.94 -15.71 5.14
CA SER A 127 -12.95 -16.64 4.01
C SER A 127 -12.27 -17.97 4.35
N ALA A 128 -11.19 -17.93 5.14
CA ALA A 128 -10.44 -19.13 5.53
C ALA A 128 -11.22 -20.07 6.47
N LYS A 129 -12.27 -19.58 7.15
CA LYS A 129 -13.15 -20.42 8.00
C LYS A 129 -13.98 -21.43 7.19
N ALA A 130 -14.18 -21.18 5.89
CA ALA A 130 -14.91 -22.10 5.02
C ALA A 130 -14.11 -23.36 4.67
N ASP A 131 -12.77 -23.35 4.84
CA ASP A 131 -11.91 -24.51 4.64
C ASP A 131 -11.99 -25.46 5.84
N ARG A 132 -12.63 -26.62 5.65
CA ARG A 132 -12.80 -27.65 6.68
C ARG A 132 -11.49 -28.28 7.16
N SER A 133 -10.41 -28.17 6.38
CA SER A 133 -9.11 -28.73 6.77
C SER A 133 -8.35 -27.87 7.78
N GLY A 134 -8.75 -26.61 7.96
CA GLY A 134 -8.07 -25.64 8.83
C GLY A 134 -6.72 -25.14 8.29
N LYS A 135 -6.26 -25.66 7.15
CA LYS A 135 -4.98 -25.30 6.55
C LYS A 135 -4.97 -23.85 6.09
N MET A 136 -6.04 -23.38 5.47
CA MET A 136 -6.16 -21.98 5.04
C MET A 136 -6.13 -21.02 6.22
N SER A 137 -6.76 -21.40 7.33
CA SER A 137 -6.73 -20.60 8.55
C SER A 137 -5.33 -20.50 9.13
N SER A 138 -4.54 -21.58 9.08
CA SER A 138 -3.12 -21.57 9.48
C SER A 138 -2.29 -20.65 8.58
N ILE A 139 -2.42 -20.80 7.24
CA ILE A 139 -1.69 -19.99 6.27
C ILE A 139 -1.98 -18.50 6.46
N VAL A 140 -3.24 -18.10 6.51
CA VAL A 140 -3.63 -16.68 6.66
C VAL A 140 -3.11 -16.07 7.97
N ARG A 141 -3.11 -16.83 9.07
CA ARG A 141 -2.59 -16.37 10.37
C ARG A 141 -1.07 -16.22 10.40
N ASN A 142 -0.34 -17.07 9.68
CA ASN A 142 1.13 -16.98 9.57
C ASN A 142 1.57 -15.95 8.52
N HIS A 143 0.68 -15.63 7.57
CA HIS A 143 0.93 -14.74 6.45
C HIS A 143 0.05 -13.47 6.48
N LYS A 144 -0.18 -12.91 7.68
CA LYS A 144 -0.95 -11.67 7.89
C LYS A 144 -0.55 -10.51 6.97
N VAL A 145 -1.51 -9.86 6.34
CA VAL A 145 -1.25 -8.76 5.40
C VAL A 145 -1.27 -7.38 6.06
N ASN A 146 -1.69 -7.28 7.32
CA ASN A 146 -1.84 -6.04 8.09
C ASN A 146 -0.70 -5.76 9.09
N VAL A 147 0.37 -6.55 9.06
CA VAL A 147 1.53 -6.34 9.93
C VAL A 147 2.60 -5.61 9.13
N PHE A 148 2.77 -4.32 9.44
CA PHE A 148 3.73 -3.42 8.76
C PHE A 148 4.87 -2.95 9.65
N GLN A 149 4.96 -3.48 10.87
CA GLN A 149 6.01 -3.18 11.81
C GLN A 149 6.52 -4.49 12.42
N GLU A 150 7.77 -4.83 12.10
CA GLU A 150 8.86 -5.19 13.01
C GLU A 150 10.11 -5.41 12.15
N GLY A 151 11.05 -4.45 12.21
CA GLY A 151 12.29 -4.39 11.43
C GLY A 151 12.53 -3.04 10.78
#